data_AF-A0AA46AFU4-F1
#
_entry.id   AF-A0AA46AFU4-F1
#
_cell.length_a   1.000
_cell.length_b   1.000
_cell.length_c   1.000
_cell.angle_alpha   90.00
_cell.angle_beta   90.00
_cell.angle_gamma   90.00
#
_symmetry.space_group_name_H-M   'P 1'
#
loop_
_entity.id
_entity.type
_entity.pdbx_description
1 polymer ?
#
loop_
_entity_poly.entity_id
_entity_poly.type
_entity_poly.pdbx_seq_one_letter_code
_entity_poly.pdbx_strand_id
1 'polypeptide(L)' 'MYYVIRDSEKLPPSIIHEDNYFAWYNPMKKDHQVEFRGTMNQCYDFMATRYQQR' A
#
# COMPACT_ATOMS: atom_id res chain seq x y z
N MET A 1 -1.53 12.48 -0.08
CA MET A 1 -1.02 11.52 -1.11
C MET A 1 -1.46 10.11 -0.73
N TYR A 2 -1.40 9.09 -1.60
CA TYR A 2 -1.75 7.70 -1.25
C TYR A 2 -0.55 6.76 -1.41
N TYR A 3 -0.54 5.71 -0.61
CA TYR A 3 0.47 4.66 -0.57
C TYR A 3 -0.17 3.30 -0.80
N VAL A 4 0.42 2.48 -1.66
CA VAL A 4 0.12 1.06 -1.78
C VAL A 4 1.10 0.31 -0.90
N ILE A 5 0.57 -0.45 0.06
CA ILE A 5 1.35 -1.12 1.08
C ILE A 5 1.08 -2.61 1.01
N ARG A 6 2.14 -3.36 0.78
CA ARG A 6 2.12 -4.81 0.86
C ARG A 6 2.46 -5.22 2.28
N ASP A 7 1.50 -5.80 2.95
CA ASP A 7 1.67 -6.43 4.25
C ASP A 7 2.03 -7.92 4.02
N SER A 8 2.91 -8.44 4.87
CA SER A 8 3.25 -9.87 4.88
C SER A 8 2.07 -10.75 5.30
N GLU A 9 1.16 -10.24 6.12
CA GLU A 9 0.03 -10.99 6.68
C GLU A 9 -1.28 -10.79 5.91
N LYS A 10 -1.39 -9.73 5.09
CA LYS A 10 -2.63 -9.38 4.39
C LYS A 10 -2.43 -9.30 2.88
N LEU A 11 -3.16 -10.15 2.18
CA LEU A 11 -3.39 -10.07 0.73
C LEU A 11 -4.88 -9.85 0.48
N PRO A 12 -5.27 -8.92 -0.43
CA PRO A 12 -4.41 -8.07 -1.27
C PRO A 12 -3.77 -6.88 -0.50
N PRO A 13 -2.78 -6.19 -1.11
CA PRO A 13 -2.19 -4.97 -0.55
C PRO A 13 -3.24 -3.90 -0.22
N SER A 14 -2.91 -3.04 0.75
CA SER A 14 -3.80 -1.96 1.18
C SER A 14 -3.40 -0.62 0.56
N ILE A 15 -4.39 0.20 0.20
CA ILE A 15 -4.19 1.59 -0.20
C ILE A 15 -4.49 2.47 1.02
N ILE A 16 -3.51 3.27 1.46
CA ILE A 16 -3.63 4.12 2.64
C ILE A 16 -3.32 5.58 2.26
N HIS A 17 -4.12 6.52 2.76
CA HIS A 17 -3.82 7.95 2.64
C HIS A 17 -2.62 8.33 3.52
N GLU A 18 -1.81 9.28 3.07
CA GLU A 18 -0.60 9.77 3.75
C GLU A 18 -0.83 10.15 5.20
N ASP A 19 -1.93 10.84 5.50
CA ASP A 19 -2.27 11.23 6.88
C ASP A 19 -2.44 10.02 7.81
N ASN A 20 -2.96 8.91 7.28
CA ASN A 20 -3.15 7.67 8.01
C ASN A 20 -1.90 6.77 7.98
N TYR A 21 -1.04 6.94 6.97
CA TYR A 21 0.17 6.14 6.82
C TYR A 21 1.10 6.34 8.01
N PHE A 22 1.32 7.59 8.46
CA PHE A 22 2.21 7.84 9.60
C PHE A 22 1.68 7.31 10.93
N ALA A 23 0.36 7.25 11.10
CA ALA A 23 -0.26 6.66 12.30
C ALA A 23 -0.20 5.12 12.28
N TRP A 24 -0.27 4.53 11.09
CA TRP A 24 -0.20 3.08 10.90
C TRP A 24 1.24 2.56 10.85
N TYR A 25 2.18 3.34 10.31
CA TYR A 25 3.58 3.00 10.12
C TYR A 25 4.28 2.79 11.46
N ASN A 26 4.77 1.58 11.67
CA ASN A 26 5.59 1.26 12.83
C ASN A 26 7.01 0.92 12.38
N PRO A 27 8.01 1.79 12.61
CA PRO A 27 9.38 1.56 12.16
C PRO A 27 10.06 0.35 12.82
N MET A 28 9.53 -0.12 13.96
CA MET A 28 10.06 -1.30 14.66
C MET A 28 9.55 -2.61 14.06
N LYS A 29 8.45 -2.57 13.30
CA LYS A 29 7.89 -3.74 12.63
C LYS A 29 8.23 -3.73 11.15
N LYS A 30 8.88 -4.80 10.68
CA LYS A 30 9.23 -5.01 9.26
C LYS A 30 8.23 -5.92 8.55
N ASP A 31 6.97 -5.84 8.93
CA ASP A 31 5.86 -6.64 8.39
C ASP A 31 5.26 -6.05 7.11
N HIS A 32 5.71 -4.86 6.69
CA HIS A 32 5.13 -4.17 5.55
C HIS A 32 6.15 -3.46 4.67
N GLN A 33 5.79 -3.31 3.40
CA GLN A 33 6.58 -2.63 2.38
C GLN A 33 5.69 -1.69 1.56
N VAL A 34 6.16 -0.46 1.37
CA VAL A 34 5.54 0.47 0.40
C VAL A 34 5.97 0.06 -1.00
N GLU A 35 5.00 -0.29 -1.85
CA GLU A 35 5.23 -0.70 -3.24
C GLU A 35 5.06 0.48 -4.21
N PHE A 36 4.15 1.41 -3.90
CA PHE A 36 3.84 2.53 -4.78
C PHE A 36 3.32 3.73 -3.97
N ARG A 37 3.51 4.95 -4.50
CA ARG A 37 3.01 6.21 -3.92
C ARG A 37 2.51 7.12 -5.04
N GLY A 38 1.29 7.65 -4.90
CA GLY A 38 0.69 8.49 -5.94
C GLY A 38 -0.67 9.06 -5.57
N THR A 39 -1.44 9.44 -6.60
CA THR A 39 -2.87 9.74 -6.45
C THR A 39 -3.69 8.47 -6.23
N MET A 40 -4.90 8.61 -5.69
CA MET A 40 -5.78 7.46 -5.44
C MET A 40 -5.99 6.61 -6.70
N ASN A 41 -6.27 7.25 -7.85
CA ASN A 41 -6.49 6.56 -9.12
C ASN A 41 -5.23 5.78 -9.56
N GLN A 42 -4.05 6.39 -9.47
CA GLN A 42 -2.79 5.72 -9.81
C GLN A 42 -2.50 4.51 -8.90
N CYS A 43 -2.87 4.58 -7.62
CA CYS A 43 -2.75 3.44 -6.71
C CYS A 43 -3.70 2.29 -7.10
N TYR A 44 -4.94 2.59 -7.50
CA TYR A 44 -5.88 1.58 -8.00
C TYR A 44 -5.41 0.98 -9.32
N ASP A 45 -4.92 1.79 -10.25
CA ASP A 45 -4.36 1.34 -11.53
C ASP A 45 -3.16 0.40 -11.30
N PHE A 46 -2.27 0.76 -10.36
CA PHE A 46 -1.15 -0.08 -9.96
C PHE A 46 -1.64 -1.41 -9.36
N MET A 47 -2.63 -1.39 -8.47
CA MET A 47 -3.17 -2.62 -7.89
C MET A 47 -3.81 -3.52 -8.94
N ALA A 48 -4.62 -2.95 -9.84
CA ALA A 48 -5.26 -3.67 -10.92
C ALA A 48 -4.22 -4.35 -11.82
N THR A 49 -3.20 -3.60 -12.26
CA THR A 49 -2.16 -4.12 -13.16
C THR A 49 -1.27 -5.18 -12.49
N ARG A 50 -0.87 -4.94 -11.23
CA ARG A 50 0.13 -5.75 -10.52
C ARG A 50 -0.48 -6.99 -9.83
N TYR A 51 -1.75 -6.93 -9.42
CA TYR A 51 -2.39 -7.94 -8.57
C TYR A 51 -3.64 -8.60 -9.16
N GLN A 52 -4.22 -8.16 -10.30
CA GLN A 52 -5.28 -8.93 -10.97
C GLN A 52 -4.78 -10.21 -11.68
N GLN A 53 -3.48 -10.36 -11.92
CA GLN A 53 -2.92 -11.50 -12.68
C GLN A 53 -2.48 -12.70 -11.80
N ARG A 54 -2.96 -12.79 -10.56
CA ARG A 54 -2.59 -13.89 -9.64
C ARG A 54 -3.76 -14.79 -9.28
#